data_AF-A0A517MUL6-F1
#
_entry.id   AF-A0A517MUL6-F1
#
_cell.length_a   1.000
_cell.length_b   1.000
_cell.length_c   1.000
_cell.angle_alpha   90.00
_cell.angle_beta   90.00
_cell.angle_gamma   90.00
#
_symmetry.space_group_name_H-M   'P 1'
#
loop_
_entity.id
_entity.type
_entity.pdbx_description
1 polymer ?
#
loop_
_entity_poly.entity_id
_entity_poly.type
_entity_poly.pdbx_seq_one_letter_code
_entity_poly.pdbx_strand_id
1 'polypeptide(L)'
;MIIIILLLVVALPIAWFISEFQPSRGLRVVLGVAALSMSFGVAWVVGSLERLNLNSLYGAASKDLIENTIVELENGNTDRVIQGMRKLRSGFHPSYETHDDFDKKVDEYLQAISNSPIRHDPGDPSWAGE
;
A
#
# COMPACT_ATOMS: atom_id res chain seq x y z
N MET A 1 8.13 -19.60 -0.82
CA MET A 1 9.13 -18.54 -1.12
C MET A 1 9.48 -17.70 0.10
N ILE A 2 8.51 -17.07 0.78
CA ILE A 2 8.73 -16.24 1.99
C ILE A 2 9.48 -17.00 3.11
N ILE A 3 9.11 -18.26 3.37
CA ILE A 3 9.78 -19.08 4.41
C ILE A 3 11.28 -19.26 4.13
N ILE A 4 11.68 -19.43 2.86
CA ILE A 4 13.08 -19.60 2.47
C ILE A 4 13.85 -18.28 2.65
N ILE A 5 13.21 -17.15 2.32
CA ILE A 5 13.79 -15.81 2.52
C ILE A 5 14.01 -15.54 4.01
N LEU A 6 13.01 -15.84 4.85
CA LEU A 6 13.13 -15.70 6.31
C LEU A 6 14.23 -16.60 6.88
N LEU A 7 14.31 -17.86 6.41
CA LEU A 7 15.39 -18.76 6.80
C LEU A 7 16.76 -18.21 6.40
N LEU A 8 16.91 -17.66 5.20
CA LEU A 8 18.16 -17.06 4.75
C LEU A 8 18.54 -15.82 5.57
N VAL A 9 17.57 -14.95 5.88
CA VAL A 9 17.78 -13.74 6.70
C VAL A 9 18.30 -14.08 8.09
N VAL A 10 17.89 -15.20 8.67
CA VAL A 10 18.36 -15.66 9.99
C VAL A 10 19.63 -16.49 9.87
N ALA A 11 19.72 -17.38 8.88
CA ALA A 11 20.85 -18.29 8.70
C ALA A 11 22.13 -17.57 8.26
N LEU A 12 22.05 -16.53 7.42
CA LEU A 12 23.23 -15.79 6.94
C LEU A 12 23.98 -15.07 8.08
N PRO A 13 23.33 -14.31 8.98
CA PRO A 13 23.98 -13.74 10.16
C PRO A 13 24.59 -14.80 11.08
N ILE A 14 23.90 -15.93 11.28
CA ILE A 14 24.41 -17.04 12.10
C ILE A 14 25.64 -17.67 11.44
N ALA A 15 25.59 -17.94 10.14
CA ALA A 15 26.71 -18.49 9.38
C ALA A 15 27.91 -17.52 9.36
N TRP A 16 27.64 -16.21 9.23
CA TRP A 16 28.67 -15.17 9.37
C TRP A 16 29.30 -15.19 10.77
N PHE A 17 28.50 -15.28 11.83
CA PHE A 17 28.99 -15.36 13.20
C PHE A 17 29.85 -16.62 13.43
N ILE A 18 29.43 -17.77 12.91
CA ILE A 18 30.22 -19.01 12.98
C ILE A 18 31.54 -18.87 12.20
N SER A 19 31.55 -18.14 11.08
CA SER A 19 32.77 -17.89 10.29
C SER A 19 33.82 -17.04 11.02
N GLU A 20 33.43 -16.32 12.08
CA GLU A 20 34.35 -15.56 12.94
C GLU A 20 35.36 -16.48 13.67
N PHE A 21 34.98 -17.73 13.90
CA PHE A 21 35.83 -18.73 14.55
C PHE A 21 36.73 -19.49 13.57
N GLN A 22 36.60 -19.24 12.26
CA GLN A 22 37.45 -19.86 11.24
C GLN A 22 38.56 -18.90 10.76
N PRO A 23 39.76 -19.43 10.43
CA PRO A 23 40.90 -18.62 9.98
C PRO A 23 40.75 -18.05 8.57
N SER A 24 39.73 -18.47 7.80
CA SER A 24 39.50 -18.04 6.43
C SER A 24 38.88 -16.64 6.36
N ARG A 25 39.75 -15.62 6.25
CA ARG A 25 39.36 -14.20 6.11
C ARG A 25 38.37 -13.95 4.95
N GLY A 26 38.55 -14.64 3.82
CA GLY A 26 37.68 -14.48 2.64
C GLY A 26 36.24 -14.90 2.92
N LEU A 27 36.04 -16.04 3.59
CA LEU A 27 34.72 -16.57 3.92
C LEU A 27 33.92 -15.58 4.79
N ARG A 28 34.59 -14.99 5.78
CA ARG A 28 34.01 -14.00 6.70
C ARG A 28 33.55 -12.74 6.01
N VAL A 29 34.35 -12.21 5.08
CA VAL A 29 33.99 -11.00 4.33
C VAL A 29 32.80 -11.26 3.40
N VAL A 30 32.81 -12.38 2.68
CA VAL A 30 31.72 -12.74 1.76
C VAL A 30 30.40 -12.97 2.52
N LEU A 31 30.43 -13.72 3.63
CA LEU A 31 29.25 -13.95 4.47
C LEU A 31 28.72 -12.66 5.10
N GLY A 32 29.60 -11.75 5.52
CA GLY A 32 29.22 -10.48 6.12
C GLY A 32 28.54 -9.55 5.13
N VAL A 33 29.11 -9.43 3.92
CA VAL A 33 28.50 -8.66 2.84
C VAL A 33 27.16 -9.28 2.44
N ALA A 34 27.08 -10.61 2.30
CA ALA A 34 25.84 -11.29 1.97
C ALA A 34 24.74 -11.07 3.01
N ALA A 35 25.07 -11.14 4.31
CA ALA A 35 24.11 -10.88 5.39
C ALA A 35 23.60 -9.43 5.38
N LEU A 36 24.49 -8.46 5.17
CA LEU A 36 24.12 -7.03 5.06
C LEU A 36 23.23 -6.77 3.85
N SER A 37 23.63 -7.27 2.67
CA SER A 37 22.84 -7.15 1.44
C SER A 37 21.47 -7.78 1.59
N MET A 38 21.37 -8.93 2.27
CA MET A 38 20.08 -9.59 2.46
C MET A 38 19.16 -8.80 3.39
N SER A 39 19.71 -8.23 4.47
CA SER A 39 18.94 -7.39 5.40
C SER A 39 18.41 -6.13 4.70
N PHE A 40 19.26 -5.48 3.91
CA PHE A 40 18.87 -4.32 3.10
C PHE A 40 17.84 -4.68 2.02
N GLY A 41 18.03 -5.81 1.33
CA GLY A 41 17.13 -6.28 0.30
C GLY A 41 15.72 -6.54 0.82
N VAL A 42 15.59 -7.12 2.02
CA VAL A 42 14.26 -7.31 2.64
C VAL A 42 13.58 -5.99 2.95
N ALA A 43 14.30 -5.03 3.56
CA ALA A 43 13.74 -3.71 3.84
C ALA A 43 13.29 -3.00 2.54
N TRP A 44 14.08 -3.12 1.47
CA TRP A 44 13.74 -2.56 0.17
C TRP A 44 12.48 -3.20 -0.43
N VAL A 45 12.40 -4.53 -0.43
CA VAL A 45 11.22 -5.26 -0.96
C VAL A 45 9.96 -4.92 -0.17
N VAL A 46 10.03 -4.92 1.17
CA VAL A 46 8.88 -4.57 2.02
C VAL A 46 8.43 -3.14 1.75
N GLY A 47 9.36 -2.17 1.73
CA GLY A 47 9.04 -0.78 1.44
C GLY A 47 8.48 -0.57 0.03
N SER A 48 8.94 -1.33 -0.96
CA SER A 48 8.38 -1.31 -2.32
C SER A 48 6.99 -1.90 -2.38
N LEU A 49 6.73 -3.03 -1.71
CA LEU A 49 5.40 -3.63 -1.66
C LEU A 49 4.39 -2.73 -0.95
N GLU A 50 4.81 -2.07 0.14
CA GLU A 50 3.98 -1.12 0.86
C GLU A 50 3.63 0.09 -0.01
N ARG A 51 4.59 0.63 -0.76
CA ARG A 51 4.33 1.69 -1.75
C ARG A 51 3.37 1.26 -2.85
N LEU A 52 3.49 0.03 -3.36
CA LEU A 52 2.58 -0.51 -4.38
C LEU A 52 1.17 -0.70 -3.82
N ASN A 53 1.05 -1.21 -2.60
CA ASN A 53 -0.22 -1.41 -1.92
C ASN A 53 -0.94 -0.07 -1.69
N LEU A 54 -0.23 0.93 -1.16
CA LEU A 54 -0.77 2.28 -0.98
C LEU A 54 -1.20 2.88 -2.32
N ASN A 55 -0.38 2.77 -3.37
CA ASN A 55 -0.71 3.30 -4.69
C ASN A 55 -1.97 2.65 -5.29
N SER A 56 -2.14 1.34 -5.10
CA SER A 56 -3.34 0.61 -5.52
C SER A 56 -4.58 1.10 -4.76
N LEU A 57 -4.49 1.20 -3.43
CA LEU A 57 -5.59 1.60 -2.57
C LEU A 57 -6.06 3.04 -2.85
N TYR A 58 -5.13 4.00 -2.92
CA TYR A 58 -5.46 5.38 -3.26
C TYR A 58 -5.96 5.54 -4.69
N GLY A 59 -5.41 4.76 -5.62
CA GLY A 59 -5.81 4.77 -7.03
C GLY A 59 -7.26 4.35 -7.21
N ALA A 60 -7.65 3.22 -6.61
CA ALA A 60 -9.03 2.71 -6.67
C ALA A 60 -10.02 3.68 -5.99
N ALA A 61 -9.75 4.09 -4.76
CA ALA A 61 -10.62 5.02 -4.03
C ALA A 61 -10.77 6.38 -4.74
N SER A 62 -9.71 6.89 -5.35
CA SER A 62 -9.79 8.14 -6.12
C SER A 62 -10.62 7.98 -7.41
N LYS A 63 -10.51 6.83 -8.08
CA LYS A 63 -11.32 6.53 -9.27
C LYS A 63 -12.81 6.49 -8.92
N ASP A 64 -13.16 5.72 -7.89
CA ASP A 64 -14.57 5.60 -7.44
C ASP A 64 -15.13 6.94 -6.99
N LEU A 65 -14.33 7.76 -6.30
CA LEU A 65 -14.72 9.11 -5.90
C LEU A 65 -15.07 9.98 -7.11
N ILE A 66 -14.23 9.98 -8.15
CA ILE A 66 -14.42 10.81 -9.35
C ILE A 66 -15.64 10.31 -10.13
N GLU A 67 -15.71 9.01 -10.40
CA GLU A 67 -16.75 8.41 -11.25
C GLU A 67 -18.15 8.60 -10.65
N ASN A 68 -18.34 8.27 -9.38
CA ASN A 68 -19.64 8.46 -8.72
C ASN A 68 -20.00 9.94 -8.59
N THR A 69 -19.02 10.83 -8.41
CA THR A 69 -19.28 12.27 -8.37
C THR A 69 -19.78 12.78 -9.72
N ILE A 70 -19.20 12.32 -10.83
CA ILE A 70 -19.65 12.66 -12.18
C ILE A 70 -21.08 12.15 -12.40
N VAL A 71 -21.33 10.87 -12.13
CA VAL A 71 -22.65 10.25 -12.31
C VAL A 71 -23.73 10.98 -11.51
N GLU A 72 -23.47 11.31 -10.24
CA GLU A 72 -24.46 12.01 -9.41
C GLU A 72 -24.67 13.48 -9.83
N LEU A 73 -23.64 14.14 -10.37
CA LEU A 73 -23.79 15.47 -10.97
C LEU A 73 -24.62 15.42 -12.26
N GLU A 74 -24.40 14.42 -13.11
CA GLU A 74 -25.18 14.19 -14.34
C GLU A 74 -26.64 13.85 -14.03
N ASN A 75 -26.91 13.16 -12.93
CA ASN A 75 -28.26 12.88 -12.42
C ASN A 75 -28.96 14.10 -11.79
N GLY A 76 -28.30 15.26 -11.73
CA GLY A 76 -28.85 16.49 -11.15
C GLY A 76 -28.82 16.53 -9.63
N ASN A 77 -28.12 15.61 -8.96
CA ASN A 77 -28.01 15.53 -7.49
C ASN A 77 -26.92 16.46 -6.92
N THR A 78 -26.75 17.64 -7.52
CA THR A 78 -25.68 18.60 -7.20
C THR A 78 -25.61 18.97 -5.72
N ASP A 79 -26.76 19.19 -5.06
CA ASP A 79 -26.79 19.55 -3.65
C ASP A 79 -26.28 18.41 -2.74
N ARG A 80 -26.61 17.16 -3.07
CA ARG A 80 -26.12 15.97 -2.34
C ARG A 80 -24.62 15.80 -2.51
N VAL A 81 -24.12 15.97 -3.73
CA VAL A 81 -22.69 15.94 -4.03
C VAL A 81 -21.95 17.03 -3.25
N ILE A 82 -22.43 18.27 -3.27
CA ILE A 82 -21.80 19.38 -2.52
C ILE A 82 -21.80 19.10 -1.02
N GLN A 83 -22.90 18.59 -0.46
CA GLN A 83 -22.99 18.27 0.96
C GLN A 83 -22.04 17.12 1.34
N GLY A 84 -22.01 16.05 0.54
CA GLY A 84 -21.08 14.93 0.70
C GLY A 84 -19.63 15.40 0.64
N MET A 85 -19.28 16.23 -0.34
CA MET A 85 -17.91 16.72 -0.54
C MET A 85 -17.46 17.62 0.62
N ARG A 86 -18.37 18.43 1.19
CA ARG A 86 -18.10 19.23 2.39
C ARG A 86 -17.80 18.35 3.60
N LYS A 87 -18.57 17.27 3.79
CA LYS A 87 -18.37 16.30 4.88
C LYS A 87 -17.07 15.52 4.71
N LEU A 88 -16.76 15.08 3.49
CA LEU A 88 -15.50 14.42 3.15
C LEU A 88 -14.32 15.34 3.47
N ARG A 89 -14.37 16.60 3.03
CA ARG A 89 -13.33 17.60 3.29
C ARG A 89 -13.14 17.87 4.78
N SER A 90 -14.21 17.98 5.57
CA SER A 90 -14.10 18.22 7.01
C SER A 90 -13.58 17.00 7.78
N GLY A 91 -13.82 15.80 7.27
CA GLY A 91 -13.31 14.56 7.85
C GLY A 91 -11.87 14.26 7.46
N PHE A 92 -11.38 14.80 6.34
CA PHE A 92 -10.05 14.52 5.82
C PHE A 92 -8.96 15.35 6.52
N HIS A 93 -8.25 14.70 7.45
CA HIS A 93 -7.04 15.22 8.10
C HIS A 93 -5.89 14.26 7.75
N PRO A 94 -5.08 14.56 6.72
CA PRO A 94 -3.96 13.70 6.36
C PRO A 94 -2.89 13.81 7.46
N SER A 95 -2.58 12.68 8.09
CA SER A 95 -1.43 12.52 8.99
C SER A 95 -0.69 11.24 8.58
N TYR A 96 0.61 11.18 8.86
CA TYR A 96 1.46 10.01 8.55
C TYR A 96 0.92 8.70 9.16
N GLU A 97 0.12 8.77 10.22
CA GLU A 97 -0.44 7.61 10.94
C GLU A 97 -1.85 7.22 10.45
N THR A 98 -2.58 8.10 9.77
CA THR A 98 -3.99 7.88 9.36
C THR A 98 -4.16 7.67 7.86
N HIS A 99 -3.09 7.27 7.16
CA HIS A 99 -3.13 7.01 5.72
C HIS A 99 -4.20 5.94 5.36
N ASP A 100 -4.40 4.96 6.25
CA ASP A 100 -5.32 3.82 6.04
C ASP A 100 -6.82 4.21 6.03
N ASP A 101 -7.19 5.41 6.49
CA ASP A 101 -8.60 5.82 6.61
C ASP A 101 -9.19 6.47 5.35
N PHE A 102 -8.37 6.73 4.31
CA PHE A 102 -8.87 7.43 3.12
C PHE A 102 -9.94 6.63 2.37
N ASP A 103 -9.69 5.35 2.14
CA ASP A 103 -10.63 4.44 1.47
C ASP A 103 -11.99 4.41 2.20
N LYS A 104 -11.94 4.28 3.53
CA LYS A 104 -13.13 4.32 4.38
C LYS A 104 -13.91 5.64 4.26
N LYS A 105 -13.21 6.79 4.22
CA LYS A 105 -13.85 8.11 4.07
C LYS A 105 -14.48 8.28 2.69
N VAL A 106 -13.85 7.75 1.64
CA VAL A 106 -14.44 7.70 0.30
C VAL A 106 -15.68 6.81 0.31
N ASP A 107 -15.64 5.63 0.92
CA ASP A 107 -16.81 4.75 0.98
C ASP A 107 -17.98 5.39 1.75
N GLU A 108 -17.70 6.09 2.85
CA GLU A 108 -18.72 6.88 3.58
C GLU A 108 -19.31 8.00 2.73
N TYR A 109 -18.51 8.63 1.86
CA TYR A 109 -19.00 9.62 0.91
C TYR A 109 -19.89 8.96 -0.15
N LEU A 110 -19.46 7.85 -0.75
CA LEU A 110 -20.19 7.13 -1.79
C LEU A 110 -21.56 6.67 -1.29
N GLN A 111 -21.62 6.10 -0.09
CA GLN A 111 -22.87 5.70 0.57
C GLN A 111 -23.80 6.89 0.87
N ALA A 112 -23.25 8.10 1.04
CA ALA A 112 -24.04 9.29 1.32
C ALA A 112 -24.64 9.94 0.07
N ILE A 113 -24.00 9.78 -1.09
CA ILE A 113 -24.43 10.41 -2.35
C ILE A 113 -25.25 9.49 -3.25
N SER A 114 -25.02 8.17 -3.19
CA SER A 114 -25.65 7.20 -4.10
C SER A 114 -26.24 6.00 -3.37
N ASN A 115 -27.40 5.53 -3.86
CA ASN A 115 -28.03 4.29 -3.37
C ASN A 115 -27.43 3.03 -4.02
N SER A 116 -26.68 3.19 -5.10
CA SER A 116 -26.04 2.12 -5.86
C SER A 116 -24.65 2.57 -6.33
N PRO A 117 -23.70 2.77 -5.39
CA PRO A 117 -22.38 3.28 -5.72
C PRO A 117 -21.60 2.28 -6.59
N ILE A 118 -20.93 2.80 -7.62
CA ILE A 118 -19.98 2.03 -8.43
C ILE A 118 -18.73 1.86 -7.58
N ARG A 119 -18.30 0.61 -7.35
CA ARG A 119 -17.12 0.27 -6.56
C ARG A 119 -16.19 -0.60 -7.40
N HIS A 120 -14.93 -0.20 -7.50
CA HIS A 120 -13.91 -1.06 -8.07
C HIS A 120 -13.33 -1.99 -7.00
N ASP A 121 -13.11 -3.25 -7.36
CA ASP A 121 -12.46 -4.22 -6.48
C ASP A 121 -10.99 -3.79 -6.30
N PRO A 122 -10.45 -3.70 -5.06
CA PRO A 122 -9.04 -3.37 -4.82
C PRO A 122 -8.04 -4.32 -5.49
N GLY A 123 -8.50 -5.47 -6.01
CA GLY A 123 -7.71 -6.39 -6.85
C GLY A 123 -7.75 -6.12 -8.37
N ASP A 124 -8.60 -5.20 -8.85
CA ASP A 124 -8.74 -4.89 -10.27
C ASP A 124 -7.69 -3.84 -10.70
N PRO A 125 -6.81 -4.13 -11.67
CA PRO A 125 -5.78 -3.18 -12.06
C PRO A 125 -6.39 -1.85 -12.52
N SER A 126 -5.81 -0.72 -12.11
CA SER A 126 -6.30 0.62 -12.47
C SER A 126 -6.30 0.92 -13.98
N TRP A 127 -5.68 0.07 -14.80
CA TRP A 127 -5.67 0.10 -16.26
C TRP A 127 -6.66 -0.89 -16.91
N ALA A 128 -7.47 -1.61 -16.14
CA ALA A 128 -8.44 -2.59 -16.63
C ALA A 128 -9.82 -1.98 -16.99
N GLY A 129 -9.94 -0.65 -17.04
CA GLY A 129 -11.15 0.02 -17.54
C GLY A 129 -11.11 0.23 -19.05
N GLU A 130 -12.14 -0.29 -19.72
CA GLU A 130 -12.56 0.01 -21.11
C GLU A 130 -12.90 1.50 -21.32
#